data_AF-A0A534RCX6-F1
#
_entry.id   AF-A0A534RCX6-F1
#
_cell.length_a   1.000
_cell.length_b   1.000
_cell.length_c   1.000
_cell.angle_alpha   90.00
_cell.angle_beta   90.00
_cell.angle_gamma   90.00
#
_symmetry.space_group_name_H-M   'P 1'
#
loop_
_entity.id
_entity.type
_entity.pdbx_description
1 polymer ?
#
loop_
_entity_poly.entity_id
_entity_poly.type
_entity_poly.pdbx_seq_one_letter_code
_entity_poly.pdbx_strand_id
1 'polypeptide(L)'
;MHLSRPLEMSLSLALREARGRRHEFLTVEHVLYALLHDEAVAEVVRACGGDVDALKQELATYLDERLERLPPDSEASPERTLGFQRILQRAAAHVQSSGKEELDGRHVLVAIFRETDSHAAYLLAKQGITRL
;
A
#
# COMPACT_ATOMS: atom_id res chain seq x y z
N MET A 1 16.07 -12.40 -6.22
CA MET A 1 15.24 -11.21 -5.95
C MET A 1 14.95 -11.15 -4.46
N HIS A 2 15.18 -10.01 -3.82
CA HIS A 2 14.95 -9.77 -2.39
C HIS A 2 14.17 -8.46 -2.18
N LEU A 3 13.55 -8.30 -1.02
CA LEU A 3 12.88 -7.06 -0.62
C LEU A 3 13.92 -6.09 -0.08
N SER A 4 13.84 -4.82 -0.49
CA SER A 4 14.61 -3.76 0.15
C SER A 4 14.14 -3.60 1.61
N ARG A 5 15.07 -3.21 2.48
CA ARG A 5 14.78 -2.99 3.91
C ARG A 5 13.66 -1.95 4.15
N PRO A 6 13.59 -0.80 3.44
CA PRO A 6 12.48 0.14 3.58
C PRO A 6 11.11 -0.46 3.21
N LEU A 7 11.07 -1.33 2.19
CA LEU A 7 9.85 -2.03 1.83
C LEU A 7 9.41 -3.03 2.91
N GLU A 8 10.34 -3.80 3.47
CA GLU A 8 10.02 -4.71 4.59
C GLU A 8 9.45 -3.95 5.80
N MET A 9 10.02 -2.77 6.10
CA MET A 9 9.52 -1.89 7.15
C MET A 9 8.11 -1.38 6.83
N SER A 10 7.85 -0.97 5.58
CA SER A 10 6.53 -0.51 5.14
C SER A 10 5.48 -1.63 5.20
N LEU A 11 5.80 -2.85 4.78
CA LEU A 11 4.89 -4.00 4.89
C LEU A 11 4.62 -4.39 6.35
N SER A 12 5.63 -4.28 7.21
CA SER A 12 5.48 -4.49 8.65
C SER A 12 4.59 -3.43 9.29
N LEU A 13 4.73 -2.16 8.88
CA LEU A 13 3.85 -1.07 9.30
C LEU A 13 2.41 -1.30 8.83
N ALA A 14 2.20 -1.68 7.57
CA ALA A 14 0.87 -1.99 7.04
C ALA A 14 0.15 -3.08 7.86
N LEU A 15 0.88 -4.15 8.22
CA LEU A 15 0.35 -5.21 9.08
C LEU A 15 0.05 -4.71 10.50
N ARG A 16 0.90 -3.85 11.07
CA ARG A 16 0.67 -3.24 12.38
C ARG A 16 -0.55 -2.31 12.37
N GLU A 17 -0.76 -1.53 11.32
CA GLU A 17 -1.95 -0.68 11.16
C GLU A 17 -3.22 -1.53 11.10
N ALA A 18 -3.23 -2.59 10.28
CA ALA A 18 -4.38 -3.50 10.20
C ALA A 18 -4.68 -4.15 11.56
N ARG A 19 -3.65 -4.59 12.29
CA ARG A 19 -3.80 -5.15 13.65
C ARG A 19 -4.29 -4.11 14.66
N GLY A 20 -3.70 -2.92 14.66
CA GLY A 20 -4.04 -1.85 15.60
C GLY A 20 -5.47 -1.36 15.43
N ARG A 21 -5.96 -1.31 14.19
CA ARG A 21 -7.35 -0.96 13.85
C ARG A 21 -8.31 -2.14 13.97
N ARG A 22 -7.78 -3.35 14.24
CA ARG A 22 -8.53 -4.60 14.39
C ARG A 22 -9.27 -4.98 13.10
N HIS A 23 -8.66 -4.75 11.95
CA HIS A 23 -9.20 -5.15 10.67
C HIS A 23 -8.96 -6.63 10.41
N GLU A 24 -9.98 -7.32 9.90
CA GLU A 24 -9.88 -8.71 9.47
C GLU A 24 -8.90 -8.87 8.29
N PHE A 25 -8.74 -7.82 7.49
CA PHE A 25 -7.96 -7.87 6.25
C PHE A 25 -6.84 -6.85 6.17
N LEU A 26 -5.68 -7.30 5.67
CA LEU A 26 -4.60 -6.47 5.17
C LEU A 26 -4.87 -6.14 3.69
N THR A 27 -5.32 -4.91 3.46
CA THR A 27 -5.75 -4.40 2.14
C THR A 27 -4.65 -3.60 1.43
N VAL A 28 -4.93 -3.16 0.20
CA VAL A 28 -4.02 -2.32 -0.59
C VAL A 28 -3.89 -0.91 0.01
N GLU A 29 -4.95 -0.42 0.64
CA GLU A 29 -4.99 0.90 1.30
C GLU A 29 -4.02 0.94 2.49
N HIS A 30 -3.94 -0.13 3.27
CA HIS A 30 -2.93 -0.25 4.33
C HIS A 30 -1.51 -0.18 3.77
N VAL A 31 -1.27 -0.84 2.63
CA VAL A 31 0.05 -0.82 1.97
C VAL A 31 0.36 0.57 1.46
N LEU A 32 -0.55 1.23 0.76
CA LEU A 32 -0.33 2.60 0.28
C LEU A 32 -0.07 3.55 1.44
N TYR A 33 -0.88 3.49 2.50
CA TYR A 33 -0.70 4.30 3.70
C TYR A 33 0.72 4.13 4.28
N ALA A 34 1.15 2.88 4.47
CA ALA A 34 2.47 2.58 5.00
C ALA A 34 3.61 3.01 4.06
N LEU A 35 3.46 2.79 2.75
CA LEU A 35 4.46 3.20 1.75
C LEU A 35 4.67 4.72 1.72
N LEU A 36 3.64 5.53 2.00
CA LEU A 36 3.80 6.99 2.05
C LEU A 36 4.67 7.49 3.22
N HIS A 37 5.05 6.61 4.15
CA HIS A 37 6.06 6.90 5.19
C HIS A 37 7.49 6.60 4.73
N ASP A 38 7.68 5.93 3.59
CA ASP A 38 8.98 5.77 2.94
C ASP A 38 9.28 7.04 2.12
N GLU A 39 10.37 7.74 2.43
CA GLU A 39 10.73 8.99 1.76
C GLU A 39 10.94 8.79 0.26
N ALA A 40 11.49 7.66 -0.18
CA ALA A 40 11.71 7.39 -1.60
C ALA A 40 10.38 7.24 -2.37
N VAL A 41 9.32 6.79 -1.70
CA VAL A 41 7.97 6.72 -2.28
C VAL A 41 7.29 8.09 -2.21
N ALA A 42 7.42 8.79 -1.08
CA ALA A 42 6.86 10.13 -0.90
C ALA A 42 7.43 11.12 -1.93
N GLU A 43 8.73 11.08 -2.21
CA GLU A 43 9.37 11.88 -3.26
C GLU A 43 8.78 11.61 -4.64
N VAL A 44 8.51 10.34 -5.00
CA VAL A 44 7.88 9.99 -6.27
C VAL A 44 6.47 10.58 -6.37
N VAL A 45 5.68 10.46 -5.31
CA VAL A 45 4.32 11.03 -5.25
C VAL A 45 4.36 12.55 -5.40
N ARG A 46 5.24 13.25 -4.68
CA ARG A 46 5.41 14.71 -4.80
C ARG A 46 5.91 15.13 -6.17
N ALA A 47 6.85 14.38 -6.76
CA ALA A 47 7.37 14.65 -8.10
C ALA A 47 6.29 14.50 -9.19
N CYS A 48 5.26 13.69 -8.93
CA CYS A 48 4.07 13.58 -9.78
C CYS A 48 2.99 14.64 -9.47
N GLY A 49 3.26 15.62 -8.60
CA GLY A 49 2.31 16.67 -8.22
C GLY A 49 1.33 16.28 -7.11
N GLY A 50 1.54 15.13 -6.47
CA GLY A 50 0.71 14.64 -5.36
C GLY A 50 0.99 15.33 -4.02
N ASP A 51 -0.04 15.37 -3.18
CA ASP A 51 0.05 15.77 -1.78
C ASP A 51 0.05 14.52 -0.88
N VAL A 52 1.25 14.17 -0.39
CA VAL A 52 1.49 12.99 0.45
C VAL A 52 0.73 13.06 1.77
N ASP A 53 0.64 14.23 2.38
CA ASP A 53 0.00 14.38 3.70
C ASP A 53 -1.52 14.30 3.56
N ALA A 54 -2.08 14.90 2.51
CA ALA A 54 -3.48 14.72 2.16
C ALA A 54 -3.80 13.24 1.86
N LEU A 55 -2.97 12.52 1.09
CA LEU A 55 -3.18 11.08 0.85
C LEU A 55 -3.17 10.27 2.14
N LYS A 56 -2.21 10.51 3.03
CA LYS A 56 -2.15 9.82 4.34
C LYS A 56 -3.42 10.06 5.15
N GLN A 57 -3.91 11.30 5.17
CA GLN A 57 -5.12 11.65 5.90
C GLN A 57 -6.35 10.98 5.31
N GLU A 58 -6.54 11.04 3.99
CA GLU A 58 -7.67 10.39 3.31
C GLU A 58 -7.64 8.85 3.48
N LEU A 59 -6.46 8.25 3.41
CA LEU A 59 -6.28 6.82 3.67
C LEU A 59 -6.58 6.46 5.13
N ALA A 60 -6.09 7.24 6.09
CA ALA A 60 -6.39 7.02 7.51
C ALA A 60 -7.90 7.09 7.77
N THR A 61 -8.59 8.10 7.22
CA THR A 61 -10.05 8.23 7.31
C THR A 61 -10.75 7.02 6.67
N TYR A 62 -10.34 6.59 5.48
CA TYR A 62 -10.91 5.39 4.86
C TYR A 62 -10.72 4.15 5.73
N LEU A 63 -9.51 3.95 6.26
CA LEU A 63 -9.20 2.83 7.13
C LEU A 63 -10.04 2.87 8.42
N ASP A 64 -10.26 4.04 9.02
CA ASP A 64 -11.01 4.16 10.27
C ASP A 64 -12.52 4.05 10.12
N GLU A 65 -13.07 4.53 9.00
CA GLU A 65 -14.52 4.73 8.83
C GLU A 65 -15.17 3.75 7.85
N ARG A 66 -14.40 3.15 6.93
CA ARG A 66 -14.96 2.29 5.87
C ARG A 66 -14.65 0.81 6.04
N LEU A 67 -13.57 0.48 6.75
CA LEU A 67 -13.26 -0.92 7.03
C LEU A 67 -13.91 -1.36 8.34
N GLU A 68 -14.53 -2.53 8.30
CA GLU A 68 -15.13 -3.13 9.48
C GLU A 68 -14.03 -3.62 10.44
N ARG A 69 -14.28 -3.41 11.73
CA ARG A 69 -13.41 -3.86 12.81
C ARG A 69 -13.97 -5.16 13.36
N LEU A 70 -13.08 -6.10 13.65
CA LEU A 70 -13.43 -7.34 14.29
C LEU A 70 -14.07 -7.10 15.68
N PRO A 71 -15.00 -7.96 16.12
CA PRO A 71 -15.57 -7.91 17.48
C PRO A 71 -14.49 -7.95 18.56
N PRO A 72 -14.60 -7.21 19.69
CA PRO A 72 -13.59 -7.08 20.76
C PRO A 72 -12.92 -8.38 21.25
N ASP A 73 -13.65 -9.48 21.21
CA ASP A 73 -13.29 -10.83 21.63
C ASP A 73 -12.55 -11.65 20.54
N SER A 74 -12.47 -11.14 19.31
CA SER A 74 -11.71 -11.78 18.24
C SER A 74 -10.20 -11.55 18.40
N GLU A 75 -9.45 -12.65 18.43
CA GLU A 75 -7.98 -12.70 18.39
C GLU A 75 -7.44 -12.92 16.96
N ALA A 76 -8.30 -12.82 15.94
CA ALA A 76 -7.90 -13.09 14.56
C ALA A 76 -6.83 -12.09 14.08
N SER A 77 -5.79 -12.62 13.43
CA SER A 77 -4.76 -11.80 12.78
C SER A 77 -5.21 -11.41 11.38
N PRO A 78 -4.87 -10.20 10.87
CA PRO A 78 -5.33 -9.77 9.56
C PRO A 78 -4.88 -10.71 8.44
N GLU A 79 -5.83 -11.15 7.62
CA GLU A 79 -5.59 -11.96 6.43
C GLU A 79 -5.26 -11.09 5.21
N ARG A 80 -4.37 -11.58 4.35
CA ARG A 80 -3.96 -10.83 3.15
C ARG A 80 -5.03 -10.94 2.07
N THR A 81 -5.58 -9.79 1.64
CA THR A 81 -6.51 -9.75 0.51
C THR A 81 -5.88 -10.23 -0.79
N LEU A 82 -6.72 -10.62 -1.77
CA LEU A 82 -6.25 -10.90 -3.12
C LEU A 82 -5.61 -9.67 -3.78
N GLY A 83 -6.13 -8.46 -3.53
CA GLY A 83 -5.54 -7.21 -4.02
C GLY A 83 -4.11 -7.02 -3.50
N PHE A 84 -3.89 -7.22 -2.20
CA PHE A 84 -2.55 -7.22 -1.60
C PHE A 84 -1.61 -8.23 -2.27
N GLN A 85 -2.07 -9.46 -2.49
CA GLN A 85 -1.25 -10.50 -3.11
C GLN A 85 -0.89 -10.14 -4.56
N ARG A 86 -1.86 -9.62 -5.32
CA ARG A 86 -1.67 -9.18 -6.71
C ARG A 86 -0.67 -8.05 -6.83
N ILE A 87 -0.71 -7.03 -5.97
CA ILE A 87 0.25 -5.92 -6.06
C ILE A 87 1.69 -6.40 -5.84
N LEU A 88 1.93 -7.29 -4.87
CA LEU A 88 3.28 -7.82 -4.61
C LEU A 88 3.74 -8.73 -5.73
N GLN A 89 2.88 -9.62 -6.21
CA GLN A 89 3.19 -10.50 -7.33
C GLN A 89 3.52 -9.72 -8.61
N ARG A 90 2.74 -8.66 -8.93
CA ARG A 90 3.01 -7.81 -10.10
C ARG A 90 4.31 -7.03 -9.95
N ALA A 91 4.58 -6.47 -8.78
CA ALA A 91 5.82 -5.74 -8.54
C ALA A 91 7.04 -6.66 -8.67
N ALA A 92 6.96 -7.87 -8.09
CA ALA A 92 7.98 -8.90 -8.22
C ALA A 92 8.22 -9.34 -9.68
N ALA A 93 7.14 -9.63 -10.42
CA ALA A 93 7.23 -10.04 -11.83
C ALA A 93 7.87 -8.94 -12.68
N HIS A 94 7.55 -7.67 -12.42
CA HIS A 94 8.16 -6.55 -13.12
C HIS A 94 9.67 -6.45 -12.85
N VAL A 95 10.08 -6.51 -11.58
CA VAL A 95 11.50 -6.50 -11.17
C VAL A 95 12.27 -7.64 -11.83
N GLN A 96 11.74 -8.87 -11.77
CA GLN A 96 12.34 -10.04 -12.40
C GLN A 96 12.50 -9.89 -13.91
N SER A 97 11.47 -9.40 -14.60
CA SER A 97 11.52 -9.17 -16.06
C SER A 97 12.55 -8.11 -16.47
N SER A 98 12.89 -7.19 -15.56
CA SER A 98 13.86 -6.13 -15.78
C SER A 98 15.31 -6.50 -15.43
N GLY A 99 15.56 -7.75 -15.00
CA GLY A 99 16.89 -8.21 -14.58
C GLY A 99 17.38 -7.60 -13.27
N LYS A 100 16.52 -6.92 -12.52
CA LYS A 100 16.84 -6.34 -11.22
C LYS A 100 16.70 -7.39 -10.12
N GLU A 101 17.51 -7.25 -9.08
CA GLU A 101 17.52 -8.19 -7.95
C GLU A 101 16.82 -7.66 -6.69
N GLU A 102 16.47 -6.37 -6.66
CA GLU A 102 15.86 -5.70 -5.50
C GLU A 102 14.44 -5.22 -5.85
N LEU A 103 13.50 -5.55 -4.96
CA LEU A 103 12.12 -5.06 -4.96
C LEU A 103 11.96 -4.01 -3.86
N ASP A 104 11.55 -2.80 -4.23
CA ASP A 104 11.38 -1.66 -3.32
C ASP A 104 9.96 -1.08 -3.34
N GLY A 105 9.71 -0.08 -2.48
CA GLY A 105 8.41 0.58 -2.36
C GLY A 105 7.93 1.25 -3.64
N ARG A 106 8.84 1.71 -4.52
CA ARG A 106 8.49 2.37 -5.78
C ARG A 106 7.89 1.37 -6.76
N HIS A 107 8.43 0.16 -6.82
CA HIS A 107 7.86 -0.93 -7.63
C HIS A 107 6.45 -1.32 -7.15
N VAL A 108 6.23 -1.34 -5.83
CA VAL A 108 4.90 -1.63 -5.26
C VAL A 108 3.92 -0.49 -5.53
N LEU A 109 4.34 0.77 -5.39
CA LEU A 109 3.52 1.94 -5.75
C LEU A 109 3.04 1.84 -7.21
N VAL A 110 3.92 1.50 -8.16
CA VAL A 110 3.55 1.29 -9.57
C VAL A 110 2.52 0.15 -9.72
N ALA A 111 2.66 -0.93 -8.95
CA ALA A 111 1.73 -2.05 -8.98
C ALA A 111 0.35 -1.71 -8.38
N ILE A 112 0.25 -0.73 -7.47
CA ILE A 112 -1.02 -0.27 -6.88
C ILE A 112 -1.90 0.40 -7.93
N PHE A 113 -1.35 1.20 -8.85
CA PHE A 113 -2.12 1.81 -9.94
C PHE A 113 -2.84 0.80 -10.84
N ARG A 114 -2.36 -0.45 -10.88
CA ARG A 114 -2.97 -1.53 -11.66
C ARG A 114 -4.07 -2.27 -10.89
N GLU A 115 -4.31 -1.90 -9.64
CA GLU A 115 -5.39 -2.42 -8.81
C GLU A 115 -6.58 -1.47 -8.86
N THR A 116 -7.21 -1.36 -10.03
CA THR A 116 -8.24 -0.35 -10.33
C THR A 116 -9.47 -0.44 -9.43
N ASP A 117 -9.73 -1.61 -8.87
CA ASP A 117 -10.87 -1.83 -7.96
C ASP A 117 -10.53 -1.45 -6.49
N SER A 118 -9.33 -0.94 -6.23
CA SER A 118 -8.91 -0.50 -4.89
C SER A 118 -9.21 0.98 -4.65
N HIS A 119 -9.52 1.32 -3.40
CA HIS A 119 -9.68 2.71 -3.00
C HIS A 119 -8.33 3.45 -3.03
N ALA A 120 -7.22 2.73 -2.82
CA ALA A 120 -5.87 3.26 -2.96
C ALA A 120 -5.61 3.83 -4.37
N ALA A 121 -5.95 3.08 -5.43
CA ALA A 121 -5.81 3.56 -6.81
C ALA A 121 -6.74 4.76 -7.10
N TYR A 122 -7.97 4.74 -6.55
CA TYR A 122 -8.89 5.87 -6.65
C TYR A 122 -8.32 7.15 -6.00
N LEU A 123 -7.74 7.08 -4.80
CA LEU A 123 -7.20 8.25 -4.11
C LEU A 123 -5.97 8.83 -4.84
N LEU A 124 -5.11 7.99 -5.39
CA LEU A 124 -4.00 8.44 -6.24
C LEU A 124 -4.53 9.17 -7.49
N ALA A 125 -5.53 8.59 -8.16
CA ALA A 125 -6.14 9.20 -9.35
C ALA A 125 -6.88 10.51 -9.02
N LYS A 126 -7.52 10.60 -7.84
CA LYS A 126 -8.19 11.82 -7.34
C LYS A 126 -7.22 12.99 -7.21
N GLN A 127 -5.95 12.73 -6.90
CA GLN A 127 -4.88 13.74 -6.88
C GLN A 127 -4.24 14.00 -8.26
N GLY A 128 -4.78 13.41 -9.33
CA GLY A 128 -4.22 13.55 -10.69
C GLY A 128 -2.98 12.69 -10.95
N ILE A 129 -2.59 11.84 -10.00
CA ILE A 129 -1.44 10.94 -10.18
C ILE A 129 -1.91 9.74 -10.98
N THR A 130 -1.27 9.50 -12.12
CA THR A 130 -1.60 8.39 -13.01
C THR A 130 -0.32 7.68 -13.47
N ARG A 131 -0.44 6.41 -13.86
CA ARG A 131 0.69 5.57 -14.30
C ARG A 131 1.12 5.79 -15.77
N LEU A 132 0.49 6.73 -16.49
CA LEU A 132 0.54 6.88 -17.96
C LEU A 132 1.85 6.45 -18.63
#